data_AF-A0A7J8PWU8-F1
#
_entry.id   AF-A0A7J8PWU8-F1
#
_cell.length_a   1.000
_cell.length_b   1.000
_cell.length_c   1.000
_cell.angle_alpha   90.00
_cell.angle_beta   90.00
_cell.angle_gamma   90.00
#
_symmetry.space_group_name_H-M   'P 1'
#
loop_
_entity.id
_entity.type
_entity.pdbx_description
1 polymer ?
#
loop_
_entity_poly.entity_id
_entity_poly.type
_entity_poly.pdbx_seq_one_letter_code
_entity_poly.pdbx_strand_id
1 'polypeptide(L)'
;MRGITEKAVNDIYQHIMNTPERDFTIKISGLEIYNENVRDLLNSESGRNLKLLDDPEKGTVVEKLVEETASNDQHLRHLISICEAQRQVGETALNDSSSRSHQIIRLTIESTLRENSDCVRSFVASLNFVDLAGSERASQTNADGARLREGCHINLSLMTLTTVIRKLSVGKRSGHIPYRDSKLTRILQHSLGGNARTAIICTLSPALSHFEQSRNTLFFATRAKEVTNNAQVNMVVSNKQLVKHLQKEVARLEAELRTPDPSREKDLKIQQMEIEIEELKRQRDLAQSQVDELRRKLQEDQQILNPIESPSPSVKKCLSYSDVLSPKLDGKDLGCHDKTRKTMLLRQSMRQSSTAPFALMHEIRKLEHLQEQLGEEANRALEVLQKEVACHRLGNQNAAETIAKLQAEIREMRSVRSDPKEVEVGAAIAPNKSVSANLKEEITRLHSQGSTIADLEEQLENVQKS
;
A
#
# COMPACT_ATOMS: atom_id res chain seq x y z
N MET A 1 20.59 14.58 22.52
CA MET A 1 20.55 13.19 22.01
C MET A 1 21.33 12.19 22.88
N ARG A 2 22.64 12.41 23.12
CA ARG A 2 23.56 11.50 23.81
C ARG A 2 23.00 10.71 25.02
N GLY A 3 22.34 11.37 25.97
CA GLY A 3 21.82 10.69 27.17
C GLY A 3 20.76 9.61 26.88
N ILE A 4 19.91 9.80 25.87
CA ILE A 4 18.91 8.78 25.48
C ILE A 4 19.62 7.63 24.76
N THR A 5 20.54 7.95 23.86
CA THR A 5 21.31 6.97 23.10
C THR A 5 22.12 6.06 24.03
N GLU A 6 22.82 6.62 25.01
CA GLU A 6 23.62 5.83 25.97
C GLU A 6 22.76 4.89 26.84
N LYS A 7 21.57 5.34 27.25
CA LYS A 7 20.61 4.51 28.00
C LYS A 7 20.02 3.42 27.14
N ALA A 8 19.66 3.72 25.89
CA ALA A 8 19.13 2.75 24.95
C ALA A 8 20.15 1.66 24.61
N VAL A 9 21.42 2.02 24.41
CA VAL A 9 22.50 1.03 24.20
C VAL A 9 22.62 0.09 25.40
N ASN A 10 22.64 0.63 26.63
CA ASN A 10 22.65 -0.21 27.82
C ASN A 10 21.45 -1.15 27.88
N ASP A 11 20.25 -0.64 27.65
CA ASP A 11 19.01 -1.43 27.70
C ASP A 11 19.00 -2.55 26.65
N ILE A 12 19.44 -2.26 25.42
CA ILE A 12 19.56 -3.25 24.34
C ILE A 12 20.51 -4.39 24.73
N TYR A 13 21.73 -4.06 25.20
CA TYR A 13 22.69 -5.10 25.57
C TYR A 13 22.28 -5.87 26.82
N GLN A 14 21.62 -5.22 27.80
CA GLN A 14 21.02 -5.93 28.93
C GLN A 14 19.93 -6.91 28.47
N HIS A 15 19.09 -6.52 27.51
CA HIS A 15 18.10 -7.43 26.93
C HIS A 15 18.75 -8.62 26.22
N ILE A 16 19.80 -8.39 25.43
CA ILE A 16 20.57 -9.45 24.75
C ILE A 16 21.15 -10.44 25.76
N MET A 17 21.75 -9.95 26.85
CA MET A 17 22.32 -10.81 27.89
C MET A 17 21.25 -11.64 28.62
N ASN A 18 20.04 -11.11 28.75
CA ASN A 18 18.91 -11.76 29.40
C ASN A 18 18.12 -12.71 28.48
N THR A 19 18.49 -12.84 27.20
CA THR A 19 17.79 -13.66 26.20
C THR A 19 18.78 -14.60 25.47
N PRO A 20 19.38 -15.57 26.18
CA PRO A 20 20.44 -16.44 25.64
C PRO A 20 19.97 -17.41 24.55
N GLU A 21 18.66 -17.61 24.40
CA GLU A 21 18.04 -18.46 23.39
C GLU A 21 18.06 -17.86 21.96
N ARG A 22 18.49 -16.60 21.83
CA ARG A 22 18.54 -15.88 20.54
C ARG A 22 19.95 -15.35 20.25
N ASP A 23 20.30 -15.38 18.97
CA ASP A 23 21.43 -14.65 18.42
C ASP A 23 20.97 -13.27 17.97
N PHE A 24 21.74 -12.25 18.35
CA PHE A 24 21.47 -10.86 18.00
C PHE A 24 22.62 -10.30 17.17
N THR A 25 22.28 -9.62 16.07
CA THR A 25 23.21 -8.83 15.26
C THR A 25 22.75 -7.39 15.24
N ILE A 26 23.62 -6.46 15.61
CA ILE A 26 23.33 -5.02 15.60
C ILE A 26 24.17 -4.38 14.50
N LYS A 27 23.50 -3.68 13.58
CA LYS A 27 24.12 -2.84 12.55
C LYS A 27 23.80 -1.39 12.83
N ILE A 28 24.75 -0.50 12.61
CA ILE A 28 24.60 0.95 12.74
C ILE A 28 24.85 1.63 11.40
N SER A 29 24.02 2.64 11.12
CA SER A 29 24.25 3.61 10.06
C SER A 29 24.03 5.01 10.61
N GLY A 30 24.81 5.98 10.13
CA GLY A 30 24.70 7.38 10.52
C GLY A 30 24.56 8.25 9.28
N LEU A 31 23.59 9.16 9.29
CA LEU A 31 23.39 10.10 8.19
C LEU A 31 23.15 11.51 8.70
N GLU A 32 23.59 12.47 7.91
CA GLU A 32 23.35 13.88 8.12
C GLU A 32 22.61 14.46 6.93
N ILE A 33 21.58 15.27 7.20
CA ILE A 33 20.85 16.02 6.18
C ILE A 33 21.12 17.50 6.40
N TYR A 34 21.85 18.11 5.48
CA TYR A 34 22.16 19.54 5.49
C TYR A 34 21.87 20.13 4.12
N ASN A 35 21.07 21.20 4.07
CA ASN A 35 20.71 21.88 2.82
C ASN A 35 20.13 20.91 1.76
N GLU A 36 19.25 20.00 2.18
CA GLU A 36 18.70 18.90 1.37
C GLU A 36 19.77 18.00 0.71
N ASN A 37 20.99 17.96 1.25
CA ASN A 37 22.04 17.00 0.89
C ASN A 37 22.19 15.97 1.99
N VAL A 38 22.28 14.70 1.61
CA VAL A 38 22.45 13.57 2.53
C VAL A 38 23.91 13.16 2.52
N ARG A 39 24.54 13.13 3.68
CA ARG A 39 25.93 12.68 3.87
C ARG A 39 25.96 11.47 4.79
N ASP A 40 26.91 10.57 4.53
CA ASP A 40 27.23 9.46 5.43
C ASP A 40 28.12 9.98 6.56
N LEU A 41 27.77 9.65 7.81
CA LEU A 41 28.56 10.03 8.99
C LEU A 41 29.60 8.98 9.39
N LEU A 42 29.49 7.75 8.89
CA LEU A 42 30.49 6.69 9.12
C LEU A 42 31.58 6.72 8.04
N ASN A 43 31.25 7.18 6.82
CA ASN A 43 32.20 7.29 5.72
C ASN A 43 32.35 8.74 5.24
N SER A 44 33.23 9.47 5.90
CA SER A 44 33.54 10.88 5.61
C SER A 44 34.34 11.10 4.32
N GLU A 45 35.05 10.08 3.82
CA GLU A 45 35.82 10.18 2.56
C GLU A 45 34.94 10.28 1.32
N SER A 46 33.68 9.85 1.43
CA SER A 46 32.81 9.80 0.26
C SER A 46 32.50 11.19 -0.31
N GLY A 47 32.44 12.26 0.51
CA GLY A 47 32.18 13.65 0.07
C GLY A 47 30.93 13.86 -0.82
N ARG A 48 30.16 12.80 -1.05
CA ARG A 48 29.15 12.66 -2.09
C ARG A 48 27.78 12.73 -1.44
N ASN A 49 26.91 13.51 -2.05
CA ASN A 49 25.49 13.55 -1.71
C ASN A 49 24.86 12.19 -2.02
N LEU A 50 24.39 11.48 -1.00
CA LEU A 50 23.70 10.20 -1.16
C LEU A 50 22.32 10.42 -1.79
N LYS A 51 21.97 9.53 -2.73
CA LYS A 51 20.67 9.55 -3.40
C LYS A 51 19.65 8.71 -2.64
N LEU A 52 18.39 9.14 -2.70
CA LEU A 52 17.26 8.39 -2.16
C LEU A 52 16.62 7.58 -3.29
N LEU A 53 16.53 6.27 -3.07
CA LEU A 53 15.85 5.31 -3.92
C LEU A 53 14.56 4.88 -3.24
N ASP A 54 13.55 4.53 -4.04
CA ASP A 54 12.31 3.95 -3.53
C ASP A 54 12.34 2.44 -3.82
N ASP A 55 12.39 1.63 -2.78
CA ASP A 55 12.30 0.17 -2.83
C ASP A 55 10.83 -0.26 -2.63
N PRO A 56 10.28 -1.15 -3.47
CA PRO A 56 8.89 -1.59 -3.38
C PRO A 56 8.52 -2.26 -2.06
N GLU A 57 9.47 -2.94 -1.41
CA GLU A 57 9.25 -3.69 -0.17
C GLU A 57 9.74 -2.93 1.06
N LYS A 58 10.90 -2.26 0.95
CA LYS A 58 11.57 -1.58 2.07
C LYS A 58 11.23 -0.09 2.18
N GLY A 59 10.57 0.49 1.18
CA GLY A 59 10.28 1.92 1.12
C GLY A 59 11.52 2.74 0.73
N THR A 60 11.64 3.97 1.23
CA THR A 60 12.78 4.82 0.87
C THR A 60 14.10 4.29 1.45
N VAL A 61 15.07 4.00 0.58
CA VAL A 61 16.41 3.52 0.90
C VAL A 61 17.45 4.55 0.44
N VAL A 62 18.49 4.75 1.25
CA VAL A 62 19.62 5.63 0.90
C VAL A 62 20.67 4.79 0.15
N GLU A 63 20.97 5.18 -1.09
CA GLU A 63 21.97 4.49 -1.92
C GLU A 63 23.37 4.62 -1.30
N LYS A 64 24.11 3.50 -1.23
CA LYS A 64 25.52 3.44 -0.76
C LYS A 64 25.73 3.96 0.67
N LEU A 65 24.71 3.91 1.52
CA LEU A 65 24.87 4.16 2.95
C LEU A 65 25.67 3.00 3.57
N VAL A 66 26.73 3.34 4.30
CA VAL A 66 27.53 2.35 5.01
C VAL A 66 26.77 1.86 6.25
N GLU A 67 26.71 0.54 6.40
CA GLU A 67 26.18 -0.12 7.59
C GLU A 67 27.30 -0.94 8.24
N GLU A 68 27.72 -0.55 9.44
CA GLU A 68 28.74 -1.25 10.21
C GLU A 68 28.11 -2.17 11.25
N THR A 69 28.68 -3.37 11.42
CA THR A 69 28.18 -4.34 12.41
C THR A 69 28.91 -4.14 13.73
N ALA A 70 28.16 -3.86 14.79
CA ALA A 70 28.71 -3.69 16.13
C ALA A 70 29.04 -5.04 16.79
N SER A 71 30.27 -5.17 17.27
CA SER A 71 30.77 -6.42 17.87
C SER A 71 30.46 -6.52 19.36
N ASN A 72 30.46 -5.40 20.07
CA ASN A 72 30.19 -5.31 21.51
C ASN A 72 29.64 -3.90 21.85
N ASP A 73 29.23 -3.71 23.10
CA ASP A 73 28.63 -2.47 23.58
C ASP A 73 29.58 -1.27 23.48
N GLN A 74 30.86 -1.47 23.78
CA GLN A 74 31.90 -0.44 23.65
C GLN A 74 32.11 -0.02 22.19
N HIS A 75 32.10 -0.98 21.26
CA HIS A 75 32.23 -0.75 19.83
C HIS A 75 31.01 0.04 19.33
N LEU A 76 29.79 -0.32 19.73
CA LEU A 76 28.60 0.44 19.36
C LEU A 76 28.67 1.88 19.88
N ARG A 77 29.10 2.08 21.13
CA ARG A 77 29.31 3.42 21.72
C ARG A 77 30.35 4.23 20.95
N HIS A 78 31.43 3.57 20.52
CA HIS A 78 32.48 4.20 19.74
C HIS A 78 31.95 4.65 18.36
N LEU A 79 31.20 3.80 17.64
CA LEU A 79 30.61 4.14 16.35
C LEU A 79 29.62 5.31 16.46
N ILE A 80 28.82 5.35 17.53
CA ILE A 80 27.93 6.48 17.81
C ILE A 80 28.74 7.76 18.06
N SER A 81 29.83 7.67 18.83
CA SER A 81 30.73 8.80 19.08
C SER A 81 31.41 9.30 17.80
N ILE A 82 31.74 8.41 16.85
CA ILE A 82 32.25 8.80 15.53
C ILE A 82 31.19 9.61 14.78
N CYS A 83 29.95 9.13 14.72
CA CYS A 83 28.84 9.86 14.09
C CYS A 83 28.64 11.25 14.70
N GLU A 84 28.71 11.36 16.04
CA GLU A 84 28.62 12.65 16.74
C GLU A 84 29.81 13.57 16.43
N ALA A 85 31.03 13.04 16.43
CA ALA A 85 32.24 13.82 16.13
C ALA A 85 32.28 14.31 14.66
N GLN A 86 31.84 13.49 13.71
CA GLN A 86 31.80 13.87 12.29
C GLN A 86 30.82 15.02 12.03
N ARG A 87 29.71 15.08 12.77
CA ARG A 87 28.83 16.26 12.75
C ARG A 87 29.56 17.51 13.24
N GLN A 88 30.31 17.40 14.35
CA GLN A 88 31.06 18.51 14.93
C GLN A 88 32.18 19.04 14.01
N VAL A 89 32.87 18.17 13.28
CA VAL A 89 33.89 18.61 12.29
C VAL A 89 33.25 19.46 11.19
N GLY A 90 32.04 19.10 10.74
CA GLY A 90 31.25 19.92 9.81
C GLY A 90 30.94 21.33 10.32
N GLU A 91 30.79 21.51 11.63
CA GLU A 91 30.52 22.80 12.28
C GLU A 91 31.73 23.75 12.23
N THR A 92 32.94 23.21 12.36
CA THR A 92 34.18 24.01 12.38
C THR A 92 34.64 24.47 11.00
N ALA A 93 34.26 23.76 9.93
CA ALA A 93 34.74 24.03 8.59
C ALA A 93 34.06 25.26 7.93
N LEU A 94 32.79 25.56 8.23
CA LEU A 94 31.99 26.60 7.56
C LEU A 94 30.77 27.05 8.41
N ASN A 95 31.00 27.84 9.47
CA ASN A 95 29.97 28.40 10.38
C ASN A 95 29.12 27.38 11.17
N ASP A 96 28.44 27.85 12.23
CA ASP A 96 27.58 27.12 13.18
C ASP A 96 26.48 26.26 12.52
N SER A 97 26.90 25.13 11.93
CA SER A 97 26.09 24.19 11.15
C SER A 97 25.28 23.24 12.03
N SER A 98 25.58 23.18 13.33
CA SER A 98 25.00 22.23 14.29
C SER A 98 23.48 22.42 14.45
N SER A 99 23.06 23.68 14.46
CA SER A 99 21.67 24.13 14.55
C SER A 99 20.91 23.99 13.24
N ARG A 100 21.60 23.63 12.16
CA ARG A 100 21.11 23.73 10.78
C ARG A 100 21.07 22.40 10.03
N SER A 101 21.68 21.35 10.55
CA SER A 101 21.62 20.01 9.99
C SER A 101 20.78 19.07 10.85
N HIS A 102 20.19 18.07 10.21
CA HIS A 102 19.52 16.97 10.89
C HIS A 102 20.46 15.77 10.95
N GLN A 103 20.50 15.10 12.09
CA GLN A 103 21.27 13.89 12.29
C GLN A 103 20.33 12.71 12.50
N ILE A 104 20.57 11.60 11.80
CA ILE A 104 19.83 10.36 12.00
C ILE A 104 20.83 9.23 12.22
N ILE A 105 20.76 8.60 13.40
CA ILE A 105 21.51 7.40 13.72
C ILE A 105 20.51 6.24 13.76
N ARG A 106 20.71 5.26 12.89
CA ARG A 106 19.84 4.10 12.75
C ARG A 106 20.56 2.85 13.24
N LEU A 107 19.93 2.16 14.19
CA LEU A 107 20.32 0.84 14.65
C LEU A 107 19.37 -0.21 14.07
N THR A 108 19.89 -1.11 13.24
CA THR A 108 19.16 -2.29 12.76
C THR A 108 19.53 -3.47 13.62
N ILE A 109 18.54 -4.04 14.31
CA ILE A 109 18.71 -5.15 15.24
C ILE A 109 18.03 -6.37 14.63
N GLU A 110 18.83 -7.38 14.32
CA GLU A 110 18.36 -8.67 13.82
C GLU A 110 18.42 -9.69 14.95
N SER A 111 17.32 -10.38 15.21
CA SER A 111 17.24 -11.44 16.22
C SER A 111 16.86 -12.74 15.56
N THR A 112 17.64 -13.79 15.78
CA THR A 112 17.41 -15.13 15.24
C THR A 112 17.37 -16.13 16.38
N LEU A 113 16.45 -17.08 16.34
CA LEU A 113 16.32 -18.10 17.38
C LEU A 113 17.42 -19.17 17.22
N ARG A 114 18.07 -19.58 18.31
CA ARG A 114 19.20 -20.54 18.31
C ARG A 114 18.80 -22.01 18.08
N GLU A 115 17.54 -22.34 17.83
CA GLU A 115 17.06 -23.73 17.76
C GLU A 115 16.73 -24.26 16.36
N ASN A 116 17.14 -25.53 16.15
CA ASN A 116 16.90 -26.46 15.02
C ASN A 116 15.41 -26.82 14.75
N SER A 117 14.46 -25.93 15.01
CA SER A 117 13.08 -26.16 14.63
C SER A 117 12.84 -25.73 13.18
N ASP A 118 11.97 -26.44 12.46
CA ASP A 118 11.58 -26.16 11.06
C ASP A 118 10.94 -24.76 10.86
N CYS A 119 10.92 -23.87 11.87
CA CYS A 119 10.49 -22.49 11.80
C CYS A 119 11.57 -21.53 12.35
N VAL A 120 12.51 -21.12 11.49
CA VAL A 120 13.49 -20.08 11.83
C VAL A 120 12.74 -18.74 11.85
N ARG A 121 12.29 -18.35 13.05
CA ARG A 121 11.66 -17.04 13.29
C ARG A 121 12.74 -15.99 13.52
N SER A 122 13.12 -15.33 12.44
CA SER A 122 13.98 -14.15 12.48
C SER A 122 13.13 -12.89 12.60
N PHE A 123 13.57 -11.95 13.43
CA PHE A 123 12.93 -10.64 13.61
C PHE A 123 13.93 -9.55 13.25
N VAL A 124 13.45 -8.47 12.65
CA VAL A 124 14.29 -7.31 12.31
C VAL A 124 13.62 -6.03 12.81
N ALA A 125 14.28 -5.33 13.72
CA ALA A 125 13.83 -4.05 14.23
C ALA A 125 14.77 -2.93 13.76
N SER A 126 14.22 -1.75 13.49
CA SER A 126 15.00 -0.54 13.21
C SER A 126 14.67 0.51 14.27
N LEU A 127 15.68 0.95 15.01
CA LEU A 127 15.60 2.04 15.97
C LEU A 127 16.30 3.26 15.39
N ASN A 128 15.56 4.36 15.23
CA ASN A 128 16.08 5.61 14.68
C ASN A 128 16.18 6.67 15.78
N PHE A 129 17.38 7.17 16.05
CA PHE A 129 17.60 8.38 16.83
C PHE A 129 17.73 9.56 15.87
N VAL A 130 16.86 10.55 16.03
CA VAL A 130 16.79 11.71 15.13
C VAL A 130 17.05 12.98 15.94
N ASP A 131 18.06 13.74 15.54
CA ASP A 131 18.33 15.11 16.02
C ASP A 131 17.88 16.04 14.90
N LEU A 132 16.91 16.88 15.18
CA LEU A 132 16.42 17.82 14.20
C LEU A 132 17.17 19.14 14.32
N ALA A 133 17.33 19.83 13.19
CA ALA A 133 17.77 21.22 13.17
C ALA A 133 16.83 22.11 14.02
N GLY A 134 17.32 23.30 14.37
CA GLY A 134 16.56 24.30 15.11
C GLY A 134 15.25 24.67 14.42
N SER A 135 14.17 24.77 15.19
CA SER A 135 12.82 25.10 14.70
C SER A 135 12.58 26.61 14.56
N GLU A 136 13.56 27.43 14.94
CA GLU A 136 13.52 28.88 14.83
C GLU A 136 13.54 29.37 13.38
N ARG A 137 12.90 30.52 13.13
CA ARG A 137 12.77 31.08 11.79
C ARG A 137 14.07 31.77 11.37
N ALA A 138 14.51 31.52 10.14
CA ALA A 138 15.68 32.18 9.56
C ALA A 138 15.58 33.71 9.53
N SER A 139 14.38 34.29 9.46
CA SER A 139 14.17 35.74 9.50
C SER A 139 14.55 36.40 10.84
N GLN A 140 14.69 35.61 11.92
CA GLN A 140 15.17 36.09 13.21
C GLN A 140 16.70 36.05 13.31
N THR A 141 17.36 35.38 12.36
CA THR A 141 18.81 35.39 12.22
C THR A 141 19.17 36.46 11.19
N ASN A 142 19.88 37.52 11.59
CA ASN A 142 20.35 38.59 10.69
C ASN A 142 21.39 38.03 9.71
N ALA A 143 20.95 37.28 8.70
CA ALA A 143 21.81 36.44 7.88
C ALA A 143 21.78 36.88 6.40
N ASP A 144 22.96 37.18 5.84
CA ASP A 144 23.15 37.68 4.47
C ASP A 144 22.79 36.63 3.38
N GLY A 145 22.56 37.09 2.15
CA GLY A 145 21.85 36.36 1.07
C GLY A 145 22.22 34.89 0.78
N ALA A 146 23.46 34.44 0.98
CA ALA A 146 23.80 33.00 0.88
C ALA A 146 23.24 32.20 2.07
N ARG A 147 23.36 32.73 3.29
CA ARG A 147 22.75 32.17 4.50
C ARG A 147 21.23 32.28 4.50
N LEU A 148 20.65 33.26 3.80
CA LEU A 148 19.19 33.35 3.63
C LEU A 148 18.65 32.23 2.72
N ARG A 149 19.34 31.92 1.62
CA ARG A 149 19.00 30.78 0.74
C ARG A 149 19.18 29.44 1.46
N GLU A 150 20.25 29.29 2.22
CA GLU A 150 20.49 28.13 3.10
C GLU A 150 19.39 27.99 4.16
N GLY A 151 19.04 29.08 4.85
CA GLY A 151 17.95 29.14 5.82
C GLY A 151 16.60 28.75 5.22
N CYS A 152 16.35 29.03 3.94
CA CYS A 152 15.16 28.59 3.23
C CYS A 152 15.08 27.05 3.13
N HIS A 153 16.18 26.37 2.80
CA HIS A 153 16.21 24.91 2.66
C HIS A 153 16.23 24.18 4.02
N ILE A 154 16.85 24.75 5.06
CA ILE A 154 16.76 24.19 6.41
C ILE A 154 15.31 24.25 6.90
N ASN A 155 14.65 25.40 6.70
CA ASN A 155 13.24 25.55 7.01
C ASN A 155 12.35 24.69 6.12
N LEU A 156 12.76 24.34 4.89
CA LEU A 156 11.99 23.44 4.02
C LEU A 156 11.76 22.09 4.70
N SER A 157 12.81 21.43 5.17
CA SER A 157 12.70 20.11 5.82
C SER A 157 11.76 20.12 7.04
N LEU A 158 11.88 21.11 7.93
CA LEU A 158 11.04 21.25 9.13
C LEU A 158 9.62 21.73 8.83
N MET A 159 9.45 22.62 7.85
CA MET A 159 8.14 23.07 7.38
C MET A 159 7.37 21.92 6.73
N THR A 160 8.04 21.12 5.90
CA THR A 160 7.47 19.91 5.30
C THR A 160 7.12 18.89 6.38
N LEU A 161 7.99 18.66 7.37
CA LEU A 161 7.69 17.81 8.53
C LEU A 161 6.43 18.26 9.27
N THR A 162 6.32 19.56 9.55
CA THR A 162 5.14 20.15 10.20
C THR A 162 3.88 19.98 9.34
N THR A 163 4.01 20.13 8.03
CA THR A 163 2.91 19.93 7.07
C THR A 163 2.45 18.49 7.02
N VAL A 164 3.38 17.54 7.00
CA VAL A 164 3.12 16.09 7.06
C VAL A 164 2.38 15.76 8.35
N ILE A 165 2.87 16.20 9.51
CA ILE A 165 2.22 15.95 10.81
C ILE A 165 0.81 16.54 10.85
N ARG A 166 0.63 17.78 10.38
CA ARG A 166 -0.70 18.42 10.31
C ARG A 166 -1.67 17.65 9.41
N LYS A 167 -1.20 17.13 8.28
CA LYS A 167 -2.05 16.32 7.39
C LYS A 167 -2.38 14.97 8.02
N LEU A 168 -1.41 14.33 8.66
CA LEU A 168 -1.61 13.07 9.36
C LEU A 168 -2.56 13.19 10.56
N SER A 169 -2.53 14.31 11.29
CA SER A 169 -3.38 14.55 12.45
C SER A 169 -4.88 14.64 12.09
N VAL A 170 -5.20 15.07 10.87
CA VAL A 170 -6.59 15.15 10.36
C VAL A 170 -7.10 13.78 9.86
N GLY A 171 -6.20 12.79 9.73
CA GLY A 171 -6.51 11.42 9.32
C GLY A 171 -6.79 11.26 7.82
N LYS A 172 -7.45 10.15 7.43
CA LYS A 172 -7.69 9.74 6.03
C LYS A 172 -8.42 10.78 5.14
N ARG A 173 -8.99 11.83 5.73
CA ARG A 173 -9.64 12.93 5.01
C ARG A 173 -8.65 13.93 4.40
N SER A 174 -7.36 13.85 4.75
CA SER A 174 -6.35 14.85 4.35
C SER A 174 -5.75 14.64 2.95
N GLY A 175 -6.18 13.63 2.19
CA GLY A 175 -5.67 13.37 0.84
C GLY A 175 -4.18 12.97 0.83
N HIS A 176 -3.44 13.42 -0.19
CA HIS A 176 -2.03 13.09 -0.37
C HIS A 176 -1.12 13.71 0.72
N ILE A 177 -0.27 12.87 1.34
CA ILE A 177 0.75 13.28 2.31
C ILE A 177 2.08 13.56 1.57
N PRO A 178 2.63 14.78 1.65
CA PRO A 178 3.77 15.21 0.86
C PRO A 178 5.11 14.75 1.47
N TYR A 179 5.31 13.45 1.66
CA TYR A 179 6.60 12.94 2.16
C TYR A 179 7.75 13.31 1.24
N ARG A 180 7.49 13.44 -0.07
CA ARG A 180 8.47 13.69 -1.11
C ARG A 180 9.03 15.12 -1.16
N ASP A 181 8.39 16.06 -0.48
CA ASP A 181 8.75 17.49 -0.52
C ASP A 181 10.03 17.80 0.28
N SER A 182 10.54 16.87 1.09
CA SER A 182 11.87 16.96 1.71
C SER A 182 12.53 15.59 1.87
N LYS A 183 13.85 15.54 1.82
CA LYS A 183 14.61 14.30 2.05
C LYS A 183 14.38 13.74 3.46
N LEU A 184 14.26 14.61 4.45
CA LEU A 184 13.97 14.25 5.84
C LEU A 184 12.65 13.48 5.95
N THR A 185 11.56 14.02 5.40
CA THR A 185 10.24 13.39 5.47
C THR A 185 10.14 12.12 4.63
N ARG A 186 10.93 11.98 3.56
CA ARG A 186 11.04 10.70 2.82
C ARG A 186 11.72 9.63 3.66
N ILE A 187 12.86 9.94 4.27
CA ILE A 187 13.60 9.00 5.13
C ILE A 187 12.75 8.59 6.34
N LEU A 188 12.02 9.54 6.95
CA LEU A 188 11.19 9.32 8.12
C LEU A 188 9.75 8.89 7.78
N GLN A 189 9.43 8.60 6.53
CA GLN A 189 8.08 8.22 6.11
C GLN A 189 7.55 7.01 6.90
N HIS A 190 8.41 6.06 7.24
CA HIS A 190 8.01 4.91 8.05
C HIS A 190 7.70 5.29 9.51
N SER A 191 8.40 6.30 10.04
CA SER A 191 8.23 6.81 11.40
C SER A 191 7.00 7.70 11.57
N LEU A 192 6.47 8.29 10.51
CA LEU A 192 5.34 9.21 10.55
C LEU A 192 4.15 8.60 9.81
N GLY A 193 3.17 8.05 10.53
CA GLY A 193 1.98 7.41 9.95
C GLY A 193 2.24 6.02 9.33
N GLY A 194 3.42 5.44 9.51
CA GLY A 194 3.81 4.12 9.00
C GLY A 194 3.89 3.03 10.07
N ASN A 195 4.70 2.00 9.80
CA ASN A 195 4.97 0.89 10.72
C ASN A 195 6.11 1.22 11.69
N ALA A 196 5.86 2.12 12.62
CA ALA A 196 6.84 2.49 13.63
C ALA A 196 6.17 2.89 14.94
N ARG A 197 6.86 2.61 16.05
CA ARG A 197 6.57 3.25 17.33
C ARG A 197 7.40 4.52 17.42
N THR A 198 6.72 5.66 17.39
CA THR A 198 7.39 6.97 17.31
C THR A 198 7.14 7.77 18.57
N ALA A 199 8.21 8.26 19.17
CA ALA A 199 8.17 9.22 20.26
C ALA A 199 8.85 10.51 19.81
N ILE A 200 8.22 11.65 20.11
CA ILE A 200 8.74 12.98 19.77
C ILE A 200 8.99 13.71 21.08
N ILE A 201 10.22 14.21 21.26
CA ILE A 201 10.62 14.97 22.44
C ILE A 201 10.72 16.43 22.03
N CYS A 202 9.85 17.26 22.59
CA CYS A 202 9.84 18.69 22.35
C CYS A 202 10.65 19.40 23.45
N THR A 203 11.80 19.98 23.08
CA THR A 203 12.64 20.76 23.98
C THR A 203 12.24 22.23 23.95
N LEU A 204 12.05 22.85 25.12
CA LEU A 204 11.56 24.22 25.24
C LEU A 204 12.53 25.04 26.10
N SER A 205 12.65 26.33 25.80
CA SER A 205 13.35 27.27 26.67
C SER A 205 12.36 27.97 27.60
N PRO A 206 12.65 28.09 28.91
CA PRO A 206 11.80 28.81 29.86
C PRO A 206 11.98 30.33 29.77
N ALA A 207 12.95 30.83 29.01
CA ALA A 207 13.23 32.26 28.93
C ALA A 207 12.14 33.02 28.14
N LEU A 208 11.77 34.19 28.64
CA LEU A 208 10.72 35.04 28.02
C LEU A 208 11.07 35.44 26.58
N SER A 209 12.36 35.60 26.26
CA SER A 209 12.86 35.87 24.91
C SER A 209 12.48 34.81 23.88
N HIS A 210 12.23 33.57 24.33
CA HIS A 210 11.86 32.43 23.47
C HIS A 210 10.39 32.04 23.57
N PHE A 211 9.55 32.86 24.22
CA PHE A 211 8.13 32.56 24.43
C PHE A 211 7.41 32.13 23.14
N GLU A 212 7.59 32.88 22.05
CA GLU A 212 6.96 32.59 20.75
C GLU A 212 7.42 31.24 20.16
N GLN A 213 8.71 30.90 20.28
CA GLN A 213 9.23 29.62 19.78
C GLN A 213 8.76 28.43 20.63
N SER A 214 8.75 28.60 21.95
CA SER A 214 8.20 27.60 22.87
C SER A 214 6.71 27.36 22.60
N ARG A 215 5.93 28.43 22.34
CA ARG A 215 4.51 28.33 21.96
C ARG A 215 4.32 27.56 20.65
N ASN A 216 5.10 27.87 19.61
CA ASN A 216 5.02 27.17 18.32
C ASN A 216 5.35 25.68 18.46
N THR A 217 6.37 25.35 19.24
CA THR A 217 6.77 23.97 19.52
C THR A 217 5.67 23.19 20.25
N LEU A 218 4.96 23.82 21.19
CA LEU A 218 3.80 23.20 21.86
C LEU A 218 2.62 22.97 20.92
N PHE A 219 2.34 23.90 20.00
CA PHE A 219 1.31 23.69 18.97
C PHE A 219 1.65 22.52 18.05
N PHE A 220 2.92 22.43 17.63
CA PHE A 220 3.43 21.28 16.89
C PHE A 220 3.23 19.98 17.68
N ALA A 221 3.62 19.95 18.96
CA ALA A 221 3.48 18.78 19.83
C ALA A 221 2.02 18.32 19.95
N THR A 222 1.09 19.27 20.05
CA THR A 222 -0.35 18.99 20.13
C THR A 222 -0.84 18.26 18.87
N ARG A 223 -0.38 18.68 17.69
CA ARG A 223 -0.72 18.01 16.42
C ARG A 223 -0.01 16.67 16.25
N ALA A 224 1.26 16.60 16.64
CA ALA A 224 2.03 15.38 16.60
C ALA A 224 1.41 14.27 17.45
N LYS A 225 0.81 14.62 18.60
CA LYS A 225 0.09 13.69 19.48
C LYS A 225 -1.15 13.05 18.82
N GLU A 226 -1.77 13.72 17.86
CA GLU A 226 -2.96 13.23 17.14
C GLU A 226 -2.59 12.24 16.01
N VAL A 227 -1.30 12.16 15.63
CA VAL A 227 -0.83 11.26 14.57
C VAL A 227 -0.89 9.80 15.05
N THR A 228 -1.52 8.94 14.26
CA THR A 228 -1.62 7.50 14.54
C THR A 228 -0.72 6.70 13.61
N ASN A 229 0.10 5.82 14.21
CA ASN A 229 0.95 4.88 13.49
C ASN A 229 0.37 3.46 13.59
N ASN A 230 0.65 2.62 12.59
CA ASN A 230 0.23 1.21 12.56
C ASN A 230 1.46 0.30 12.71
N ALA A 231 1.96 0.18 13.95
CA ALA A 231 3.14 -0.62 14.24
C ALA A 231 2.82 -2.13 14.23
N GLN A 232 3.57 -2.88 13.45
CA GLN A 232 3.50 -4.32 13.23
C GLN A 232 4.87 -4.95 13.51
N VAL A 233 4.88 -6.22 13.92
CA VAL A 233 6.13 -6.94 14.18
C VAL A 233 6.72 -7.42 12.87
N ASN A 234 7.94 -6.98 12.56
CA ASN A 234 8.65 -7.36 11.36
C ASN A 234 9.26 -8.76 11.52
N MET A 235 8.62 -9.76 10.91
CA MET A 235 9.13 -11.12 10.85
C MET A 235 9.79 -11.37 9.49
N VAL A 236 11.04 -11.83 9.52
CA VAL A 236 11.74 -12.30 8.32
C VAL A 236 11.58 -13.81 8.26
N VAL A 237 10.70 -14.26 7.38
CA VAL A 237 10.61 -15.69 7.01
C VAL A 237 11.69 -15.96 5.99
N SER A 238 12.60 -16.90 6.28
CA SER A 238 13.63 -17.29 5.31
C SER A 238 12.98 -17.73 3.99
N ASN A 239 13.46 -17.22 2.85
CA ASN A 239 12.96 -17.59 1.52
C ASN A 239 12.94 -19.12 1.32
N LYS A 240 13.89 -19.86 1.91
CA LYS A 240 13.89 -21.34 1.89
C LYS A 240 12.68 -21.94 2.59
N GLN A 241 12.21 -21.33 3.67
CA GLN A 241 11.03 -21.77 4.41
C GLN A 241 9.74 -21.36 3.72
N LEU A 242 9.68 -20.15 3.14
CA LEU A 242 8.55 -19.74 2.31
C LEU A 242 8.39 -20.68 1.12
N VAL A 243 9.49 -21.01 0.43
CA VAL A 243 9.48 -21.99 -0.67
C VAL A 243 9.06 -23.38 -0.18
N LYS A 244 9.58 -23.88 0.94
CA LYS A 244 9.13 -25.18 1.52
C LYS A 244 7.65 -25.18 1.89
N HIS A 245 7.14 -24.08 2.47
CA HIS A 245 5.73 -23.94 2.83
C HIS A 245 4.85 -23.91 1.58
N LEU A 246 5.24 -23.11 0.56
CA LEU A 246 4.55 -23.06 -0.72
C LEU A 246 4.57 -24.42 -1.43
N GLN A 247 5.70 -25.12 -1.42
CA GLN A 247 5.80 -26.49 -1.96
C GLN A 247 4.87 -27.47 -1.22
N LYS A 248 4.73 -27.33 0.09
CA LYS A 248 3.83 -28.16 0.90
C LYS A 248 2.36 -27.85 0.60
N GLU A 249 2.00 -26.58 0.41
CA GLU A 249 0.65 -26.20 -0.01
C GLU A 249 0.34 -26.65 -1.44
N VAL A 250 1.30 -26.55 -2.37
CA VAL A 250 1.16 -27.11 -3.73
C VAL A 250 0.91 -28.61 -3.65
N ALA A 251 1.72 -29.36 -2.89
CA ALA A 251 1.53 -30.79 -2.72
C ALA A 251 0.18 -31.14 -2.06
N ARG A 252 -0.31 -30.32 -1.12
CA ARG A 252 -1.63 -30.48 -0.50
C ARG A 252 -2.76 -30.28 -1.51
N LEU A 253 -2.69 -29.20 -2.29
CA LEU A 253 -3.68 -28.87 -3.31
C LEU A 253 -3.67 -29.90 -4.45
N GLU A 254 -2.49 -30.38 -4.87
CA GLU A 254 -2.34 -31.48 -5.82
C GLU A 254 -2.91 -32.79 -5.29
N ALA A 255 -2.73 -33.09 -4.01
CA ALA A 255 -3.33 -34.27 -3.37
C ALA A 255 -4.86 -34.15 -3.25
N GLU A 256 -5.38 -32.96 -2.96
CA GLU A 256 -6.81 -32.67 -2.91
C GLU A 256 -7.45 -32.81 -4.30
N LEU A 257 -6.79 -32.34 -5.36
CA LEU A 257 -7.18 -32.55 -6.76
C LEU A 257 -7.06 -34.01 -7.22
N ARG A 258 -6.21 -34.81 -6.58
CA ARG A 258 -5.98 -36.23 -6.88
C ARG A 258 -6.90 -37.17 -6.11
N THR A 259 -7.66 -36.68 -5.13
CA THR A 259 -8.77 -37.46 -4.56
C THR A 259 -9.79 -37.75 -5.68
N PRO A 260 -10.23 -39.00 -5.88
CA PRO A 260 -11.13 -39.33 -6.98
C PRO A 260 -12.44 -38.59 -6.75
N ASP A 261 -12.77 -37.71 -7.69
CA ASP A 261 -14.06 -37.05 -7.77
C ASP A 261 -15.17 -38.12 -7.73
N PRO A 262 -16.15 -38.06 -6.79
CA PRO A 262 -17.26 -39.01 -6.72
C PRO A 262 -18.15 -39.00 -7.99
N SER A 263 -17.86 -38.14 -8.96
CA SER A 263 -18.41 -38.14 -10.32
C SER A 263 -18.18 -39.47 -11.04
N ARG A 264 -16.96 -40.02 -11.03
CA ARG A 264 -16.64 -41.27 -11.76
C ARG A 264 -17.42 -42.49 -11.26
N GLU A 265 -17.68 -42.58 -9.96
CA GLU A 265 -18.46 -43.69 -9.40
C GLU A 265 -19.97 -43.53 -9.68
N LYS A 266 -20.44 -42.28 -9.77
CA LYS A 266 -21.81 -41.96 -10.18
C LYS A 266 -22.01 -42.21 -11.68
N ASP A 267 -21.02 -41.90 -12.52
CA ASP A 267 -21.08 -42.13 -13.96
C ASP A 267 -21.16 -43.62 -14.30
N LEU A 268 -20.43 -44.47 -13.57
CA LEU A 268 -20.53 -45.93 -13.70
C LEU A 268 -21.92 -46.46 -13.25
N LYS A 269 -22.49 -45.90 -12.17
CA LYS A 269 -23.85 -46.25 -11.72
C LYS A 269 -24.93 -45.77 -12.69
N ILE A 270 -24.74 -44.62 -13.33
CA ILE A 270 -25.65 -44.08 -14.35
C ILE A 270 -25.65 -45.01 -15.58
N GLN A 271 -24.48 -45.42 -16.08
CA GLN A 271 -24.40 -46.38 -17.19
C GLN A 271 -25.03 -47.74 -16.86
N GLN A 272 -24.85 -48.21 -15.62
CA GLN A 272 -25.48 -49.46 -15.16
C GLN A 272 -27.02 -49.35 -15.16
N MET A 273 -27.56 -48.23 -14.67
CA MET A 273 -29.01 -47.98 -14.65
C MET A 273 -29.60 -47.76 -16.05
N GLU A 274 -28.85 -47.16 -16.98
CA GLU A 274 -29.29 -46.99 -18.37
C GLU A 274 -29.49 -48.32 -19.10
N ILE A 275 -28.57 -49.28 -18.89
CA ILE A 275 -28.70 -50.64 -19.44
C ILE A 275 -29.93 -51.36 -18.88
N GLU A 276 -30.17 -51.23 -17.58
CA GLU A 276 -31.32 -51.86 -16.90
C GLU A 276 -32.66 -51.26 -17.36
N ILE A 277 -32.73 -49.94 -17.55
CA ILE A 277 -33.92 -49.25 -18.07
C ILE A 277 -34.25 -49.71 -19.50
N GLU A 278 -33.24 -49.91 -20.35
CA GLU A 278 -33.47 -50.29 -21.74
C GLU A 278 -33.95 -51.74 -21.87
N GLU A 279 -33.50 -52.63 -20.99
CA GLU A 279 -34.02 -54.00 -20.89
C GLU A 279 -35.47 -54.02 -20.40
N LEU A 280 -35.80 -53.24 -19.37
CA LEU A 280 -37.18 -53.12 -18.87
C LEU A 280 -38.13 -52.53 -19.92
N LYS A 281 -37.68 -51.57 -20.73
CA LYS A 281 -38.46 -51.07 -21.87
C LYS A 281 -38.74 -52.16 -22.91
N ARG A 282 -37.76 -52.99 -23.25
CA ARG A 282 -37.96 -54.13 -24.16
C ARG A 282 -39.03 -55.08 -23.64
N GLN A 283 -38.99 -55.41 -22.35
CA GLN A 283 -39.99 -56.27 -21.73
C GLN A 283 -41.38 -55.65 -21.74
N ARG A 284 -41.49 -54.35 -21.45
CA ARG A 284 -42.75 -53.60 -21.56
C ARG A 284 -43.30 -53.64 -22.98
N ASP A 285 -42.47 -53.40 -24.00
CA ASP A 285 -42.92 -53.36 -25.39
C ASP A 285 -43.40 -54.73 -25.87
N LEU A 286 -42.75 -55.80 -25.41
CA LEU A 286 -43.20 -57.16 -25.68
C LEU A 286 -44.55 -57.46 -24.99
N ALA A 287 -44.70 -57.09 -23.72
CA ALA A 287 -45.96 -57.25 -22.99
C ALA A 287 -47.09 -56.40 -23.60
N GLN A 288 -46.77 -55.18 -24.04
CA GLN A 288 -47.72 -54.29 -24.69
C GLN A 288 -48.18 -54.86 -26.03
N SER A 289 -47.28 -55.43 -26.83
CA SER A 289 -47.64 -56.12 -28.07
C SER A 289 -48.55 -57.33 -27.82
N GLN A 290 -48.33 -58.10 -26.75
CA GLN A 290 -49.20 -59.21 -26.37
C GLN A 290 -50.59 -58.73 -25.93
N VAL A 291 -50.65 -57.64 -25.17
CA VAL A 291 -51.91 -56.99 -24.78
C VAL A 291 -52.67 -56.49 -26.00
N ASP A 292 -52.01 -55.83 -26.94
CA ASP A 292 -52.65 -55.32 -28.15
C ASP A 292 -53.12 -56.46 -29.08
N GLU A 293 -52.40 -57.58 -29.15
CA GLU A 293 -52.84 -58.79 -29.86
C GLU A 293 -54.10 -59.40 -29.21
N LEU A 294 -54.12 -59.52 -27.88
CA LEU A 294 -55.30 -59.98 -27.13
C LEU A 294 -56.48 -59.02 -27.30
N ARG A 295 -56.22 -57.72 -27.33
CA ARG A 295 -57.25 -56.69 -27.57
C ARG A 295 -57.84 -56.81 -28.96
N ARG A 296 -57.01 -57.08 -29.98
CA ARG A 296 -57.47 -57.30 -31.36
C ARG A 296 -58.34 -58.56 -31.47
N LYS A 297 -57.95 -59.66 -30.81
CA LYS A 297 -58.77 -60.89 -30.73
C LYS A 297 -60.12 -60.64 -30.05
N LEU A 298 -60.16 -59.87 -28.96
CA LEU A 298 -61.41 -59.47 -28.31
C LEU A 298 -62.29 -58.57 -29.19
N GLN A 299 -61.68 -57.73 -30.03
CA GLN A 299 -62.41 -56.82 -30.93
C GLN A 299 -62.97 -57.58 -32.16
N GLU A 300 -62.27 -58.62 -32.61
CA GLU A 300 -62.76 -59.59 -33.60
C GLU A 300 -63.93 -60.42 -33.01
N ASP A 301 -63.88 -60.80 -31.73
CA ASP A 301 -64.98 -61.51 -31.03
C ASP A 301 -66.23 -60.61 -30.78
N GLN A 302 -66.04 -59.31 -30.50
CA GLN A 302 -67.15 -58.35 -30.30
C GLN A 302 -67.89 -57.95 -31.58
N GLN A 303 -67.33 -58.22 -32.77
CA GLN A 303 -68.03 -58.00 -34.04
C GLN A 303 -68.93 -59.18 -34.46
N ILE A 304 -68.88 -60.32 -33.76
CA ILE A 304 -69.66 -61.53 -34.10
C ILE A 304 -70.96 -61.67 -33.27
N LEU A 305 -71.14 -60.89 -32.18
CA LEU A 305 -72.33 -60.96 -31.34
C LEU A 305 -72.86 -59.57 -30.93
N ASN A 306 -73.75 -59.03 -31.76
CA ASN A 306 -74.87 -58.19 -31.33
C ASN A 306 -76.09 -58.63 -32.14
N PRO A 307 -77.25 -58.88 -31.49
CA PRO A 307 -78.29 -57.85 -31.60
C PRO A 307 -79.34 -57.74 -30.45
N ILE A 308 -79.98 -56.56 -30.39
CA ILE A 308 -81.41 -56.27 -30.12
C ILE A 308 -81.88 -55.73 -28.71
N GLU A 309 -82.32 -54.45 -28.78
CA GLU A 309 -83.49 -53.75 -28.21
C GLU A 309 -83.63 -53.29 -26.73
N SER A 310 -83.50 -51.95 -26.54
CA SER A 310 -84.48 -50.93 -26.04
C SER A 310 -85.19 -51.09 -24.66
N PRO A 311 -85.89 -50.06 -24.09
CA PRO A 311 -85.68 -48.58 -24.05
C PRO A 311 -85.87 -47.91 -22.65
N SER A 312 -85.07 -46.86 -22.34
CA SER A 312 -85.39 -45.66 -21.49
C SER A 312 -85.85 -45.83 -20.00
N PRO A 313 -85.97 -44.77 -19.16
CA PRO A 313 -85.17 -43.54 -18.96
C PRO A 313 -84.85 -43.22 -17.47
N SER A 314 -84.11 -42.12 -17.27
CA SER A 314 -84.21 -41.13 -16.16
C SER A 314 -83.61 -41.36 -14.74
N VAL A 315 -82.61 -40.49 -14.47
CA VAL A 315 -82.46 -39.59 -13.29
C VAL A 315 -81.92 -40.13 -11.94
N LYS A 316 -80.66 -39.74 -11.68
CA LYS A 316 -80.01 -39.17 -10.47
C LYS A 316 -80.29 -39.72 -9.04
N LYS A 317 -79.14 -39.84 -8.35
CA LYS A 317 -78.79 -39.45 -6.95
C LYS A 317 -78.81 -40.52 -5.83
N CYS A 318 -77.58 -40.79 -5.36
CA CYS A 318 -77.07 -40.64 -3.98
C CYS A 318 -77.35 -41.69 -2.87
N LEU A 319 -76.22 -42.03 -2.20
CA LEU A 319 -76.02 -42.35 -0.75
C LEU A 319 -76.56 -43.72 -0.27
N SER A 320 -75.97 -44.49 0.67
CA SER A 320 -74.88 -44.34 1.66
C SER A 320 -74.71 -45.64 2.49
N TYR A 321 -73.52 -45.84 3.13
CA TYR A 321 -73.24 -46.47 4.46
C TYR A 321 -73.54 -48.00 4.64
N SER A 322 -72.90 -48.82 5.49
CA SER A 322 -71.81 -48.71 6.49
C SER A 322 -71.31 -50.11 6.94
N ASP A 323 -70.18 -50.09 7.67
CA ASP A 323 -69.79 -50.89 8.87
C ASP A 323 -69.09 -52.27 8.84
N VAL A 324 -67.79 -52.21 9.24
CA VAL A 324 -67.06 -52.82 10.39
C VAL A 324 -67.09 -54.35 10.64
N LEU A 325 -65.88 -54.93 10.86
CA LEU A 325 -65.50 -55.80 12.00
C LEU A 325 -63.96 -56.08 12.07
N SER A 326 -63.41 -56.11 13.29
CA SER A 326 -62.01 -56.38 13.75
C SER A 326 -61.80 -57.88 14.13
N PRO A 327 -60.63 -58.42 14.65
CA PRO A 327 -60.12 -58.17 16.04
C PRO A 327 -58.65 -58.59 16.49
N LYS A 328 -58.34 -58.34 17.81
CA LYS A 328 -57.38 -58.93 18.84
C LYS A 328 -55.84 -58.66 18.84
N LEU A 329 -55.03 -58.69 19.94
CA LEU A 329 -55.06 -58.39 21.42
C LEU A 329 -53.65 -58.65 22.08
N ASP A 330 -53.45 -58.18 23.34
CA ASP A 330 -52.40 -58.40 24.41
C ASP A 330 -51.13 -57.49 24.46
N GLY A 331 -50.57 -56.97 25.58
CA GLY A 331 -50.80 -57.09 27.04
C GLY A 331 -49.96 -56.05 27.88
N LYS A 332 -50.17 -56.00 29.22
CA LYS A 332 -49.75 -55.06 30.33
C LYS A 332 -48.21 -54.84 30.55
N ASP A 333 -47.63 -53.88 31.32
CA ASP A 333 -47.93 -53.34 32.67
C ASP A 333 -47.04 -52.11 33.09
N LEU A 334 -47.50 -51.35 34.11
CA LEU A 334 -46.81 -50.51 35.15
C LEU A 334 -45.86 -49.30 34.85
N GLY A 335 -46.23 -48.10 35.38
CA GLY A 335 -45.38 -47.35 36.33
C GLY A 335 -44.61 -46.05 35.92
N CYS A 336 -45.27 -44.90 36.09
CA CYS A 336 -44.78 -43.60 36.61
C CYS A 336 -43.59 -42.80 35.98
N HIS A 337 -43.88 -41.50 35.79
CA HIS A 337 -43.01 -40.32 35.65
C HIS A 337 -42.33 -39.97 34.30
N ASP A 338 -42.96 -38.96 33.67
CA ASP A 338 -42.37 -37.67 33.31
C ASP A 338 -42.06 -37.38 31.82
N LYS A 339 -42.36 -36.12 31.45
CA LYS A 339 -42.04 -35.40 30.20
C LYS A 339 -43.05 -35.42 29.05
N THR A 340 -44.09 -34.62 29.29
CA THR A 340 -44.85 -33.79 28.35
C THR A 340 -43.99 -33.12 27.25
N ARG A 341 -44.43 -33.24 25.99
CA ARG A 341 -44.49 -32.20 24.92
C ARG A 341 -44.16 -32.73 23.52
N LYS A 342 -45.17 -33.29 22.84
CA LYS A 342 -45.27 -33.25 21.37
C LYS A 342 -46.63 -33.79 20.94
N THR A 343 -47.63 -32.90 20.84
CA THR A 343 -48.76 -32.94 19.89
C THR A 343 -49.85 -31.98 20.37
N MET A 344 -49.79 -30.76 19.87
CA MET A 344 -50.97 -29.92 19.74
C MET A 344 -50.71 -29.01 18.54
N LEU A 345 -51.76 -28.76 17.74
CA LEU A 345 -51.80 -27.87 16.58
C LEU A 345 -51.46 -28.48 15.21
N LEU A 346 -52.16 -29.56 14.86
CA LEU A 346 -52.58 -29.79 13.46
C LEU A 346 -54.10 -29.60 13.35
N ARG A 347 -54.58 -28.43 13.77
CA ARG A 347 -55.98 -28.00 13.60
C ARG A 347 -56.10 -26.48 13.71
N GLN A 348 -55.47 -25.78 12.77
CA GLN A 348 -55.85 -24.42 12.36
C GLN A 348 -55.10 -24.06 11.08
N SER A 349 -55.51 -24.71 9.99
CA SER A 349 -55.39 -24.09 8.67
C SER A 349 -56.69 -23.34 8.41
N MET A 350 -56.58 -22.16 7.79
CA MET A 350 -57.63 -21.19 7.47
C MET A 350 -58.09 -20.25 8.60
N ARG A 351 -57.26 -19.24 8.87
CA ARG A 351 -57.63 -17.81 8.90
C ARG A 351 -56.42 -16.99 9.33
N GLN A 352 -55.74 -16.35 8.36
CA GLN A 352 -55.04 -15.06 8.49
C GLN A 352 -54.26 -14.78 7.19
N SER A 353 -54.99 -14.34 6.17
CA SER A 353 -54.44 -13.67 4.99
C SER A 353 -54.79 -12.18 5.08
N SER A 354 -53.99 -11.36 5.78
CA SER A 354 -54.13 -9.89 5.68
C SER A 354 -52.93 -9.09 6.21
N THR A 355 -51.68 -9.50 5.94
CA THR A 355 -50.49 -8.68 6.31
C THR A 355 -49.35 -8.70 5.29
N ALA A 356 -49.62 -9.17 4.06
CA ALA A 356 -48.62 -9.21 2.99
C ALA A 356 -48.45 -7.90 2.17
N PRO A 357 -49.50 -7.07 1.92
CA PRO A 357 -49.33 -5.92 1.02
C PRO A 357 -48.56 -4.72 1.61
N PHE A 358 -48.68 -4.46 2.91
CA PHE A 358 -48.12 -3.25 3.53
C PHE A 358 -46.60 -3.34 3.76
N ALA A 359 -46.09 -4.53 4.07
CA ALA A 359 -44.66 -4.78 4.24
C ALA A 359 -43.91 -4.67 2.90
N LEU A 360 -44.49 -5.18 1.82
CA LEU A 360 -43.94 -5.03 0.47
C LEU A 360 -43.98 -3.56 0.00
N MET A 361 -45.07 -2.83 0.26
CA MET A 361 -45.15 -1.39 -0.06
C MET A 361 -44.09 -0.56 0.69
N HIS A 362 -43.82 -0.89 1.95
CA HIS A 362 -42.79 -0.22 2.73
C HIS A 362 -41.38 -0.50 2.20
N GLU A 363 -41.10 -1.75 1.82
CA GLU A 363 -39.79 -2.10 1.26
C GLU A 363 -39.59 -1.50 -0.13
N ILE A 364 -40.65 -1.42 -0.95
CA ILE A 364 -40.61 -0.73 -2.25
C ILE A 364 -40.30 0.76 -2.06
N ARG A 365 -40.97 1.46 -1.14
CA ARG A 365 -40.68 2.88 -0.85
C ARG A 365 -39.25 3.11 -0.35
N LYS A 366 -38.73 2.17 0.44
CA LYS A 366 -37.36 2.23 0.94
C LYS A 366 -36.35 2.05 -0.19
N LEU A 367 -36.61 1.15 -1.14
CA LEU A 367 -35.79 0.96 -2.33
C LEU A 367 -35.86 2.16 -3.27
N GLU A 368 -37.04 2.74 -3.48
CA GLU A 368 -37.23 3.97 -4.26
C GLU A 368 -36.44 5.15 -3.66
N HIS A 369 -36.52 5.33 -2.34
CA HIS A 369 -35.77 6.40 -1.66
C HIS A 369 -34.25 6.18 -1.74
N LEU A 370 -33.78 4.94 -1.63
CA LEU A 370 -32.37 4.62 -1.77
C LEU A 370 -31.87 4.85 -3.22
N GLN A 371 -32.71 4.56 -4.20
CA GLN A 371 -32.43 4.80 -5.62
C GLN A 371 -32.36 6.31 -5.93
N GLU A 372 -33.22 7.11 -5.32
CA GLU A 372 -33.22 8.57 -5.44
C GLU A 372 -31.95 9.18 -4.79
N GLN A 373 -31.58 8.71 -3.60
CA GLN A 373 -30.34 9.15 -2.92
C GLN A 373 -29.07 8.82 -3.73
N LEU A 374 -28.99 7.61 -4.29
CA LEU A 374 -27.88 7.22 -5.16
C LEU A 374 -27.83 8.05 -6.44
N GLY A 375 -28.99 8.38 -7.01
CA GLY A 375 -29.10 9.26 -8.17
C GLY A 375 -28.62 10.68 -7.89
N GLU A 376 -28.99 11.26 -6.75
CA GLU A 376 -28.50 12.57 -6.34
C GLU A 376 -26.99 12.57 -6.06
N GLU A 377 -26.47 11.52 -5.45
CA GLU A 377 -25.03 11.41 -5.17
C GLU A 377 -24.21 11.27 -6.45
N ALA A 378 -24.70 10.49 -7.43
CA ALA A 378 -24.11 10.41 -8.76
C ALA A 378 -24.13 11.77 -9.48
N ASN A 379 -25.24 12.51 -9.41
CA ASN A 379 -25.35 13.83 -10.02
C ASN A 379 -24.40 14.86 -9.38
N ARG A 380 -24.28 14.84 -8.04
CA ARG A 380 -23.30 15.68 -7.32
C ARG A 380 -21.86 15.36 -7.72
N ALA A 381 -21.53 14.08 -7.87
CA ALA A 381 -20.20 13.65 -8.31
C ALA A 381 -19.90 14.10 -9.75
N LEU A 382 -20.89 14.01 -10.65
CA LEU A 382 -20.75 14.46 -12.03
C LEU A 382 -20.54 15.97 -12.13
N GLU A 383 -21.22 16.75 -11.30
CA GLU A 383 -21.07 18.21 -11.25
C GLU A 383 -19.68 18.64 -10.76
N VAL A 384 -19.11 17.92 -9.78
CA VAL A 384 -17.73 18.15 -9.30
C VAL A 384 -16.73 17.85 -10.41
N LEU A 385 -16.88 16.73 -11.12
CA LEU A 385 -16.01 16.39 -12.24
C LEU A 385 -16.11 17.41 -13.39
N GLN A 386 -17.31 17.91 -13.69
CA GLN A 386 -17.48 18.97 -14.70
C GLN A 386 -16.82 20.29 -14.27
N LYS A 387 -16.90 20.66 -12.98
CA LYS A 387 -16.21 21.84 -12.42
C LYS A 387 -14.69 21.68 -12.47
N GLU A 388 -14.17 20.48 -12.20
CA GLU A 388 -12.74 20.17 -12.26
C GLU A 388 -12.22 20.22 -13.70
N VAL A 389 -12.95 19.63 -14.66
CA VAL A 389 -12.62 19.70 -16.09
C VAL A 389 -12.68 21.14 -16.62
N ALA A 390 -13.65 21.96 -16.17
CA ALA A 390 -13.74 23.37 -16.52
C ALA A 390 -12.57 24.18 -15.94
N CYS A 391 -12.17 23.91 -14.69
CA CYS A 391 -11.01 24.53 -14.06
C CYS A 391 -9.70 24.18 -14.79
N HIS A 392 -9.54 22.91 -15.20
CA HIS A 392 -8.40 22.47 -15.99
C HIS A 392 -8.37 23.11 -17.40
N ARG A 393 -9.52 23.29 -18.05
CA ARG A 393 -9.59 24.04 -19.32
C ARG A 393 -9.19 25.50 -19.14
N LEU A 394 -9.65 26.17 -18.09
CA LEU A 394 -9.30 27.56 -17.81
C LEU A 394 -7.80 27.71 -17.48
N GLY A 395 -7.24 26.77 -16.71
CA GLY A 395 -5.80 26.70 -16.41
C GLY A 395 -4.95 26.49 -17.67
N ASN A 396 -5.36 25.58 -18.56
CA ASN A 396 -4.68 25.37 -19.84
C ASN A 396 -4.81 26.57 -20.78
N GLN A 397 -5.92 27.30 -20.75
CA GLN A 397 -6.12 28.50 -21.56
C GLN A 397 -5.25 29.67 -21.06
N ASN A 398 -5.13 29.84 -19.74
CA ASN A 398 -4.19 30.80 -19.14
C ASN A 398 -2.73 30.44 -19.43
N ALA A 399 -2.39 29.15 -19.41
CA ALA A 399 -1.07 28.67 -19.81
C ALA A 399 -0.81 28.92 -21.31
N ALA A 400 -1.80 28.68 -22.17
CA ALA A 400 -1.72 28.95 -23.61
C ALA A 400 -1.58 30.44 -23.92
N GLU A 401 -2.29 31.32 -23.20
CA GLU A 401 -2.14 32.79 -23.31
C GLU A 401 -0.77 33.26 -22.83
N THR A 402 -0.25 32.67 -21.75
CA THR A 402 1.10 32.97 -21.25
C THR A 402 2.16 32.52 -22.25
N ILE A 403 1.99 31.34 -22.85
CA ILE A 403 2.87 30.84 -23.92
C ILE A 403 2.75 31.72 -25.16
N ALA A 404 1.55 32.18 -25.54
CA ALA A 404 1.36 33.08 -26.68
C ALA A 404 2.00 34.46 -26.45
N LYS A 405 1.92 35.01 -25.22
CA LYS A 405 2.63 36.24 -24.82
C LYS A 405 4.14 36.09 -24.89
N LEU A 406 4.68 35.01 -24.33
CA LEU A 406 6.11 34.71 -24.41
C LEU A 406 6.56 34.50 -25.86
N GLN A 407 5.75 33.85 -26.69
CA GLN A 407 6.04 33.70 -28.12
C GLN A 407 5.97 35.03 -28.88
N ALA A 408 5.08 35.95 -28.49
CA ALA A 408 5.00 37.30 -29.06
C ALA A 408 6.20 38.17 -28.66
N GLU A 409 6.62 38.15 -27.39
CA GLU A 409 7.85 38.82 -26.91
C GLU A 409 9.10 38.27 -27.60
N ILE A 410 9.19 36.94 -27.80
CA ILE A 410 10.28 36.33 -28.57
C ILE A 410 10.25 36.81 -30.03
N ARG A 411 9.06 37.01 -30.61
CA ARG A 411 8.91 37.49 -31.99
C ARG A 411 9.29 38.97 -32.11
N GLU A 412 8.95 39.78 -31.12
CA GLU A 412 9.31 41.21 -31.03
C GLU A 412 10.82 41.38 -30.81
N MET A 413 11.43 40.59 -29.91
CA MET A 413 12.89 40.56 -29.75
C MET A 413 13.63 40.11 -31.01
N ARG A 414 13.00 39.26 -31.84
CA ARG A 414 13.55 38.85 -33.14
C ARG A 414 13.33 39.90 -34.22
N SER A 415 12.24 40.68 -34.20
CA SER A 415 12.04 41.78 -35.16
C SER A 415 12.95 42.98 -34.85
N VAL A 416 13.30 43.22 -33.58
CA VAL A 416 14.32 44.21 -33.18
C VAL A 416 15.72 43.85 -33.69
N ARG A 417 15.96 42.59 -34.07
CA ARG A 417 17.22 42.11 -34.67
C ARG A 417 17.22 42.07 -36.20
N SER A 418 16.12 42.47 -36.86
CA SER A 418 16.03 42.46 -38.32
C SER A 418 15.54 43.81 -38.87
N ASP A 419 16.42 44.79 -38.86
CA ASP A 419 16.42 45.87 -39.85
C ASP A 419 17.82 45.95 -40.47
N PRO A 420 18.01 45.60 -41.76
CA PRO A 420 19.23 45.92 -42.46
C PRO A 420 19.12 47.37 -42.92
N LYS A 421 19.74 48.29 -42.19
CA LYS A 421 20.00 49.64 -42.71
C LYS A 421 21.49 49.81 -42.90
N GLU A 422 21.89 49.72 -44.16
CA GLU A 422 23.08 50.40 -44.68
C GLU A 422 23.02 51.87 -44.25
N VAL A 423 23.96 52.29 -43.40
CA VAL A 423 24.27 53.71 -43.21
C VAL A 423 25.78 53.83 -42.99
N GLU A 424 26.45 54.40 -43.98
CA GLU A 424 27.77 55.00 -43.89
C GLU A 424 27.80 56.09 -42.80
N VAL A 425 28.64 55.93 -41.78
CA VAL A 425 29.24 57.02 -40.99
C VAL A 425 30.61 56.45 -40.55
N GLY A 426 31.75 56.99 -40.98
CA GLY A 426 32.18 58.35 -40.67
C GLY A 426 33.13 58.27 -39.45
N ALA A 427 34.36 58.67 -39.67
CA ALA A 427 35.51 58.55 -38.79
C ALA A 427 35.26 58.91 -37.31
N ALA A 428 35.68 58.04 -36.38
CA ALA A 428 36.70 58.33 -35.37
C ALA A 428 36.81 57.17 -34.35
N ILE A 429 38.03 57.02 -33.83
CA ILE A 429 38.46 56.19 -32.69
C ILE A 429 39.06 54.82 -33.09
N ALA A 430 40.38 54.77 -32.98
CA ALA A 430 41.26 53.64 -33.29
C ALA A 430 41.01 52.42 -32.37
N PRO A 431 41.06 51.20 -32.91
CA PRO A 431 40.98 49.99 -32.10
C PRO A 431 42.34 49.65 -31.49
N ASN A 432 42.39 49.39 -30.18
CA ASN A 432 43.53 48.79 -29.50
C ASN A 432 43.77 47.36 -30.04
N LYS A 433 44.59 47.25 -31.10
CA LYS A 433 44.98 46.01 -31.77
C LYS A 433 45.78 45.04 -30.88
N SER A 434 46.29 45.47 -29.71
CA SER A 434 47.15 44.63 -28.86
C SER A 434 46.39 43.57 -28.05
N VAL A 435 45.13 43.83 -27.67
CA VAL A 435 44.39 42.92 -26.76
C VAL A 435 43.80 41.71 -27.51
N SER A 436 43.32 41.92 -28.74
CA SER A 436 42.73 40.86 -29.57
C SER A 436 43.79 39.87 -30.10
N ALA A 437 45.00 40.35 -30.38
CA ALA A 437 46.12 39.50 -30.79
C ALA A 437 46.58 38.59 -29.62
N ASN A 438 46.73 39.15 -28.42
CA ASN A 438 47.11 38.39 -27.22
C ASN A 438 46.11 37.29 -26.88
N LEU A 439 44.80 37.54 -26.99
CA LEU A 439 43.78 36.52 -26.71
C LEU A 439 43.80 35.37 -27.73
N LYS A 440 44.08 35.66 -29.02
CA LYS A 440 44.20 34.62 -30.04
C LYS A 440 45.44 33.75 -29.85
N GLU A 441 46.57 34.35 -29.46
CA GLU A 441 47.81 33.61 -29.14
C GLU A 441 47.65 32.77 -27.87
N GLU A 442 46.93 33.28 -26.86
CA GLU A 442 46.65 32.54 -25.61
C GLU A 442 45.77 31.30 -25.86
N ILE A 443 44.74 31.43 -26.71
CA ILE A 443 43.85 30.32 -27.07
C ILE A 443 44.60 29.25 -27.88
N THR A 444 45.46 29.65 -28.82
CA THR A 444 46.27 28.70 -29.59
C THR A 444 47.31 27.99 -28.72
N ARG A 445 47.90 28.68 -27.73
CA ARG A 445 48.80 28.06 -26.75
C ARG A 445 48.08 27.01 -25.90
N LEU A 446 46.90 27.32 -25.38
CA LEU A 446 46.11 26.36 -24.57
C LEU A 446 45.70 25.12 -25.36
N HIS A 447 45.34 25.27 -26.64
CA HIS A 447 45.04 24.11 -27.49
C HIS A 447 46.28 23.23 -27.74
N SER A 448 47.46 23.81 -27.90
CA SER A 448 48.70 23.04 -28.05
C SER A 448 49.05 22.23 -26.79
N GLN A 449 48.85 22.82 -25.59
CA GLN A 449 49.08 22.14 -24.31
C GLN A 449 48.09 21.00 -24.09
N GLY A 450 46.84 21.15 -24.51
CA GLY A 450 45.84 20.08 -24.46
C GLY A 450 46.23 18.85 -25.31
N SER A 451 46.84 19.07 -26.47
CA SER A 451 47.35 17.97 -27.32
C SER A 451 48.52 17.24 -26.65
N THR A 452 49.45 17.97 -26.02
CA THR A 452 50.60 17.37 -25.32
C THR A 452 50.17 16.55 -24.09
N ILE A 453 49.10 16.96 -23.41
CA ILE A 453 48.54 16.21 -22.28
C ILE A 453 47.92 14.89 -22.77
N ALA A 454 47.18 14.93 -23.88
CA ALA A 454 46.60 13.73 -24.47
C ALA A 454 47.67 12.70 -24.89
N ASP A 455 48.77 13.16 -25.50
CA ASP A 455 49.89 12.29 -25.89
C ASP A 455 50.59 11.65 -24.68
N LEU A 456 50.70 12.38 -23.56
CA LEU A 456 51.27 11.87 -22.30
C LEU A 456 50.34 10.87 -21.62
N GLU A 457 49.01 11.09 -21.66
CA GLU A 457 48.02 10.15 -21.15
C GLU A 457 48.04 8.83 -21.93
N GLU A 458 48.18 8.88 -23.26
CA GLU A 458 48.30 7.68 -24.11
C GLU A 458 49.60 6.91 -23.83
N GLN A 459 50.72 7.61 -23.58
CA GLN A 459 51.97 6.96 -23.16
C GLN A 459 51.86 6.31 -21.78
N LEU A 460 51.16 6.94 -20.84
CA LEU A 460 50.96 6.42 -19.49
C LEU A 460 50.06 5.18 -19.49
N GLU A 461 49.03 5.16 -20.35
CA GLU A 461 48.15 4.01 -20.52
C GLU A 461 48.87 2.82 -21.18
N ASN A 462 49.80 3.08 -22.11
CA ASN A 462 50.63 2.03 -22.72
C ASN A 462 51.67 1.43 -21.75
N VAL A 463 52.20 2.23 -20.81
CA VAL A 463 53.10 1.74 -19.74
C VAL A 463 52.34 0.91 -18.70
N GLN A 464 51.07 1.20 -18.44
CA GLN A 464 50.24 0.41 -17.53
C GLN A 464 49.75 -0.93 -18.13
N LYS A 465 49.87 -1.13 -19.44
CA LYS A 465 49.46 -2.34 -20.16
C LYS A 465 50.61 -3.29 -20.55
N SER A 466 51.87 -2.90 -20.33
CA SER A 466 53.04 -3.81 -20.35
C SER A 466 53.38 -4.25 -18.93
#